data_AF-A0A0D2SE55-F1
#
_entry.id   AF-A0A0D2SE55-F1
#
_cell.length_a   1.000
_cell.length_b   1.000
_cell.length_c   1.000
_cell.angle_alpha   90.00
_cell.angle_beta   90.00
_cell.angle_gamma   90.00
#
_symmetry.space_group_name_H-M   'P 1'
#
loop_
_entity.id
_entity.type
_entity.pdbx_description
1 polymer ?
#
loop_
_entity_poly.entity_id
_entity_poly.type
_entity_poly.pdbx_seq_one_letter_code
_entity_poly.pdbx_strand_id
1 'polypeptide(L)'
;MMQLSIKRVPTVVSNYQKDEAEETARRSGGCGKNCLRSCCIPGAKLPLYAFKKESEKDAFESENKEPPVAFLDSLVLGEWEDRMQRGLFRYDVTACETKVIPGEYGFIAQLNEGRHLKKRPTEFRVDKVLQPFDGNKFNFTKVGQEEVLFQFEASEDGEVQFFPNAPIDVENHPSVVAINVSPIEYGHVLLIPRILECLPQRIDHESFLLALYMAAEAGNPYFRLGYNSLGAFATINHLHFQAYYLAVAFPIEKAPTKKKTSLNDGVIISELLKYPVRGVVFEGGNTLQDLSDAVSDACICLQDNNIAYNVLISDCGKRIFLLPQVTK
;
A
#
# COMPACT_ATOMS: atom_id res chain seq x y z
N MET A 1 -15.16 -4.85 -37.98
CA MET A 1 -14.39 -4.25 -36.86
C MET A 1 -15.37 -3.71 -35.84
N MET A 2 -15.52 -4.36 -34.69
CA MET A 2 -16.32 -3.83 -33.58
C MET A 2 -15.46 -2.84 -32.79
N GLN A 3 -15.89 -1.58 -32.76
CA GLN A 3 -15.22 -0.50 -32.04
C GLN A 3 -15.73 -0.50 -30.59
N LEU A 4 -14.92 -1.01 -29.66
CA LEU A 4 -15.18 -0.87 -28.23
C LEU A 4 -15.01 0.61 -27.86
N SER A 5 -16.12 1.28 -27.54
CA SER A 5 -16.11 2.65 -27.02
C SER A 5 -16.33 2.61 -25.51
N ILE A 6 -15.29 3.00 -24.75
CA ILE A 6 -15.42 3.21 -23.31
C ILE A 6 -16.07 4.58 -23.12
N LYS A 7 -17.38 4.61 -22.83
CA LYS A 7 -18.07 5.83 -22.40
C LYS A 7 -17.66 6.17 -20.98
N ARG A 8 -17.18 7.40 -20.76
CA ARG A 8 -17.08 7.98 -19.41
C ARG A 8 -18.49 8.09 -18.82
N VAL A 9 -18.76 7.29 -17.80
CA VAL A 9 -19.96 7.43 -16.96
C VAL A 9 -19.59 8.35 -15.78
N PRO A 10 -20.38 9.40 -15.48
CA PRO A 10 -20.19 10.21 -14.27
C PRO A 10 -20.18 9.30 -13.04
N THR A 11 -19.16 9.44 -12.19
CA THR A 11 -19.10 8.73 -10.93
C THR A 11 -20.17 9.30 -9.99
N VAL A 12 -21.35 8.68 -9.95
CA VAL A 12 -22.38 9.02 -8.96
C VAL A 12 -21.93 8.43 -7.63
N VAL A 13 -21.52 9.27 -6.70
CA VAL A 13 -21.18 8.87 -5.34
C VAL A 13 -22.50 8.60 -4.62
N SER A 14 -22.79 7.34 -4.32
CA SER A 14 -23.97 6.96 -3.55
C SER A 14 -23.81 7.44 -2.10
N ASN A 15 -24.65 8.39 -1.70
CA ASN A 15 -24.78 8.87 -0.32
C ASN A 15 -25.81 8.02 0.41
N TYR A 16 -25.48 6.81 0.86
CA TYR A 16 -26.25 6.15 1.92
C TYR A 16 -25.41 5.05 2.56
N GLN A 17 -24.82 5.33 3.73
CA GLN A 17 -24.54 4.32 4.76
C GLN A 17 -24.76 4.98 6.13
N LYS A 18 -25.87 4.61 6.78
CA LYS A 18 -26.07 4.78 8.23
C LYS A 18 -25.18 3.75 8.92
N ASP A 19 -24.45 4.19 9.94
CA ASP A 19 -23.68 3.32 10.83
C ASP A 19 -24.63 2.46 11.68
N GLU A 20 -24.98 1.27 11.18
CA GLU A 20 -25.61 0.23 12.01
C GLU A 20 -24.54 -0.56 12.75
N ALA A 21 -23.89 0.08 13.73
CA ALA A 21 -23.07 -0.61 14.73
C ALA A 21 -22.91 0.20 16.04
N GLU A 22 -23.89 1.04 16.39
CA GLU A 22 -23.98 1.68 17.72
C GLU A 22 -25.03 0.98 18.59
N GLU A 23 -24.97 -0.34 18.74
CA GLU A 23 -25.62 -1.00 19.87
C GLU A 23 -25.15 -2.44 19.98
N THR A 24 -24.06 -2.66 20.73
CA THR A 24 -23.94 -3.70 21.77
C THR A 24 -22.47 -3.94 22.13
N ALA A 25 -22.15 -3.66 23.40
CA ALA A 25 -21.25 -4.44 24.28
C ALA A 25 -20.49 -3.51 25.24
N ARG A 26 -21.17 -3.13 26.34
CA ARG A 26 -20.47 -2.75 27.57
C ARG A 26 -20.05 -4.03 28.28
N ARG A 27 -18.75 -4.36 28.22
CA ARG A 27 -17.99 -5.12 29.25
C ARG A 27 -16.52 -5.18 28.80
N SER A 28 -15.63 -4.87 29.74
CA SER A 28 -14.15 -4.67 29.62
C SER A 28 -13.77 -3.23 29.23
N GLY A 29 -12.84 -2.62 29.97
CA GLY A 29 -12.39 -1.24 29.71
C GLY A 29 -11.84 -1.10 28.28
N GLY A 30 -12.54 -0.34 27.45
CA GLY A 30 -12.23 -0.17 26.02
C GLY A 30 -13.44 0.34 25.24
N CYS A 31 -13.25 0.63 23.95
CA CYS A 31 -14.32 1.14 23.08
C CYS A 31 -15.25 0.06 22.51
N GLY A 32 -15.12 -1.20 22.95
CA GLY A 32 -15.86 -2.35 22.41
C GLY A 32 -15.37 -2.87 21.05
N LYS A 33 -14.44 -2.16 20.39
CA LYS A 33 -13.88 -2.49 19.07
C LYS A 33 -12.42 -2.96 19.08
N ASN A 34 -11.86 -3.19 20.27
CA ASN A 34 -10.44 -3.57 20.45
C ASN A 34 -9.46 -2.73 19.60
N CYS A 35 -9.62 -1.40 19.58
CA CYS A 35 -8.95 -0.56 18.58
C CYS A 35 -7.45 -0.28 18.88
N LEU A 36 -6.78 0.43 17.98
CA LEU A 36 -5.40 0.90 18.15
C LEU A 36 -5.36 2.33 18.76
N ARG A 37 -6.17 2.59 19.78
CA ARG A 37 -6.11 3.84 20.57
C ARG A 37 -5.79 3.55 22.02
N SER A 38 -5.49 4.60 22.78
CA SER A 38 -5.17 4.54 24.22
C SER A 38 -6.21 3.81 25.08
N CYS A 39 -7.46 3.67 24.62
CA CYS A 39 -8.48 2.89 25.31
C CYS A 39 -8.33 1.37 25.20
N CYS A 40 -7.55 0.84 24.25
CA CYS A 40 -7.40 -0.59 23.99
C CYS A 40 -5.95 -1.04 23.75
N ILE A 41 -4.99 -0.12 23.55
CA ILE A 41 -3.57 -0.42 23.39
C ILE A 41 -2.87 -0.92 24.68
N PRO A 42 -3.14 -0.37 25.89
CA PRO A 42 -2.39 -0.78 27.08
C PRO A 42 -2.45 -2.29 27.33
N GLY A 43 -1.30 -2.96 27.30
CA GLY A 43 -1.18 -4.41 27.46
C GLY A 43 -1.47 -5.24 26.21
N ALA A 44 -1.85 -4.61 25.09
CA ALA A 44 -2.00 -5.27 23.81
C ALA A 44 -0.67 -5.77 23.27
N LYS A 45 -0.72 -6.89 22.54
CA LYS A 45 0.42 -7.49 21.87
C LYS A 45 0.01 -7.83 20.44
N LEU A 46 0.93 -7.60 19.52
CA LEU A 46 0.77 -7.95 18.11
C LEU A 46 2.01 -8.72 17.66
N PRO A 47 1.88 -9.60 16.66
CA PRO A 47 3.07 -10.16 16.03
C PRO A 47 3.96 -9.03 15.49
N LEU A 48 5.27 -9.21 15.50
CA LEU A 48 6.25 -8.27 14.98
C LEU A 48 7.14 -9.01 13.98
N TYR A 49 7.22 -8.46 12.78
CA TYR A 49 8.21 -8.81 11.77
C TYR A 49 9.28 -7.73 11.74
N ALA A 50 10.50 -8.09 12.13
CA ALA A 50 11.66 -7.24 12.07
C ALA A 50 12.45 -7.55 10.79
N PHE A 51 12.53 -6.60 9.85
CA PHE A 51 13.21 -6.76 8.56
C PHE A 51 14.68 -6.31 8.62
N LYS A 52 15.51 -6.83 7.70
CA LYS A 52 16.90 -6.41 7.62
C LYS A 52 17.01 -5.12 6.81
N LYS A 53 17.64 -4.09 7.37
CA LYS A 53 18.07 -2.92 6.56
C LYS A 53 19.26 -3.33 5.70
N GLU A 54 19.26 -2.96 4.42
CA GLU A 54 20.46 -3.06 3.58
C GLU A 54 21.61 -2.31 4.27
N SER A 55 22.72 -3.01 4.51
CA SER A 55 23.96 -2.38 4.97
C SER A 55 24.83 -1.99 3.78
N GLU A 56 25.67 -0.96 3.90
CA GLU A 56 26.63 -0.58 2.84
C GLU A 56 27.53 -1.74 2.36
N LYS A 57 27.66 -2.80 3.15
CA LYS A 57 28.46 -3.99 2.82
C LYS A 57 27.74 -5.00 1.91
N ASP A 58 26.41 -5.00 1.87
CA ASP A 58 25.63 -5.96 1.09
C ASP A 58 25.62 -5.61 -0.42
N ALA A 59 26.02 -4.38 -0.80
CA ALA A 59 26.10 -3.92 -2.20
C ALA A 59 27.17 -4.64 -3.05
N PHE A 60 28.06 -5.44 -2.43
CA PHE A 60 29.19 -6.10 -3.09
C PHE A 60 29.09 -7.63 -3.20
N GLU A 61 28.06 -8.28 -2.65
CA GLU A 61 27.89 -9.74 -2.72
C GLU A 61 26.65 -10.14 -3.52
N SER A 62 26.71 -9.93 -4.84
CA SER A 62 25.80 -10.60 -5.78
C SER A 62 26.32 -12.01 -6.07
N GLU A 63 26.06 -12.96 -5.16
CA GLU A 63 26.19 -14.39 -5.48
C GLU A 63 24.82 -15.04 -5.65
N ASN A 64 24.69 -15.81 -6.74
CA ASN A 64 23.55 -16.65 -7.12
C ASN A 64 23.21 -17.69 -6.03
N LYS A 65 22.51 -17.27 -4.97
CA LYS A 65 21.75 -18.16 -4.09
C LYS A 65 20.28 -18.01 -4.46
N GLU A 66 19.60 -19.12 -4.74
CA GLU A 66 18.14 -19.12 -4.84
C GLU A 66 17.60 -18.46 -3.55
N PRO A 67 16.73 -17.44 -3.66
CA PRO A 67 16.23 -16.76 -2.48
C PRO A 67 15.54 -17.81 -1.60
N PRO A 68 15.83 -17.88 -0.29
CA PRO A 68 14.94 -18.60 0.61
C PRO A 68 13.54 -18.01 0.39
N VAL A 69 12.51 -18.86 0.28
CA VAL A 69 11.12 -18.39 0.17
C VAL A 69 10.94 -17.28 1.20
N ALA A 70 10.66 -16.07 0.73
CA ALA A 70 10.61 -14.89 1.57
C ALA A 70 9.58 -15.13 2.68
N PHE A 71 10.05 -15.23 3.92
CA PHE A 71 9.22 -15.56 5.07
C PHE A 71 8.05 -14.56 5.22
N LEU A 72 8.27 -13.29 4.83
CA LEU A 72 7.25 -12.25 4.80
C LEU A 72 6.06 -12.61 3.91
N ASP A 73 6.31 -13.16 2.73
CA ASP A 73 5.28 -13.48 1.74
C ASP A 73 4.32 -14.57 2.27
N SER A 74 4.90 -15.61 2.86
CA SER A 74 4.12 -16.68 3.51
C SER A 74 3.35 -16.17 4.72
N LEU A 75 3.96 -15.27 5.51
CA LEU A 75 3.32 -14.66 6.68
C LEU A 75 2.12 -13.80 6.27
N VAL A 76 2.28 -12.90 5.28
CA VAL A 76 1.20 -12.03 4.80
C VAL A 76 0.02 -12.87 4.31
N LEU A 77 0.26 -13.87 3.47
CA LEU A 77 -0.80 -14.71 2.92
C LEU A 77 -1.48 -15.57 4.00
N GLY A 78 -0.71 -16.21 4.88
CA GLY A 78 -1.26 -17.03 5.96
C GLY A 78 -2.11 -16.23 6.94
N GLU A 79 -1.63 -15.06 7.36
CA GLU A 79 -2.41 -14.18 8.26
C GLU A 79 -3.64 -13.59 7.55
N TRP A 80 -3.54 -13.25 6.25
CA TRP A 80 -4.67 -12.76 5.47
C TRP A 80 -5.77 -13.83 5.33
N GLU A 81 -5.39 -15.08 5.06
CA GLU A 81 -6.32 -16.22 4.99
C GLU A 81 -6.98 -16.53 6.34
N ASP A 82 -6.24 -16.46 7.45
CA ASP A 82 -6.81 -16.57 8.79
C ASP A 82 -7.94 -15.54 9.01
N ARG A 83 -7.70 -14.27 8.67
CA ARG A 83 -8.73 -13.23 8.80
C ARG A 83 -9.90 -13.44 7.86
N MET A 84 -9.68 -14.08 6.71
CA MET A 84 -10.74 -14.45 5.78
C MET A 84 -11.63 -15.53 6.39
N GLN A 85 -11.03 -16.59 6.95
CA GLN A 85 -11.75 -17.66 7.64
C GLN A 85 -12.54 -17.15 8.86
N ARG A 86 -12.01 -16.13 9.54
CA ARG A 86 -12.67 -15.45 10.66
C ARG A 86 -13.78 -14.47 10.25
N GLY A 87 -13.99 -14.24 8.95
CA GLY A 87 -15.07 -13.40 8.44
C GLY A 87 -14.86 -11.89 8.63
N LEU A 88 -13.61 -11.41 8.70
CA LEU A 88 -13.31 -9.99 8.91
C LEU A 88 -13.43 -9.14 7.64
N PHE A 89 -13.59 -9.76 6.47
CA PHE A 89 -13.74 -9.08 5.20
C PHE A 89 -15.20 -8.80 4.88
N ARG A 90 -15.43 -7.70 4.15
CA ARG A 90 -16.79 -7.30 3.78
C ARG A 90 -17.41 -8.14 2.68
N TYR A 91 -16.61 -8.85 1.91
CA TYR A 91 -17.00 -9.72 0.81
C TYR A 91 -15.82 -10.64 0.44
N ASP A 92 -16.11 -11.72 -0.26
CA ASP A 92 -15.10 -12.63 -0.78
C ASP A 92 -14.59 -12.15 -2.15
N VAL A 93 -13.30 -11.81 -2.22
CA VAL A 93 -12.65 -11.36 -3.45
C VAL A 93 -12.16 -12.52 -4.33
N THR A 94 -11.97 -13.71 -3.76
CA THR A 94 -11.41 -14.88 -4.47
C THR A 94 -12.39 -15.47 -5.48
N ALA A 95 -13.68 -15.19 -5.31
CA ALA A 95 -14.73 -15.58 -6.23
C ALA A 95 -14.93 -14.59 -7.40
N CYS A 96 -14.17 -13.49 -7.46
CA CYS A 96 -14.41 -12.44 -8.45
C CYS A 96 -13.95 -12.84 -9.86
N GLU A 97 -14.85 -12.69 -10.84
CA GLU A 97 -14.53 -12.98 -12.23
C GLU A 97 -13.42 -12.04 -12.73
N THR A 98 -12.31 -12.64 -13.15
CA THR A 98 -11.13 -11.93 -13.67
C THR A 98 -10.83 -12.38 -15.09
N LYS A 99 -10.61 -11.44 -16.02
CA LYS A 99 -10.29 -11.71 -17.42
C LYS A 99 -9.13 -10.84 -17.90
N VAL A 100 -8.21 -11.44 -18.63
CA VAL A 100 -7.20 -10.72 -19.42
C VAL A 100 -7.83 -10.32 -20.74
N ILE A 101 -7.95 -9.02 -20.97
CA ILE A 101 -8.50 -8.42 -22.19
C ILE A 101 -7.48 -8.61 -23.34
N PRO A 102 -7.92 -9.11 -24.51
CA PRO A 102 -7.06 -9.20 -25.68
C PRO A 102 -6.47 -7.84 -26.09
N GLY A 103 -5.16 -7.80 -26.34
CA GLY A 103 -4.43 -6.61 -26.78
C GLY A 103 -2.96 -6.66 -26.40
N GLU A 104 -2.16 -5.71 -26.91
CA GLU A 104 -0.70 -5.66 -26.73
C GLU A 104 -0.28 -5.73 -25.26
N TYR A 105 -0.99 -5.02 -24.37
CA TYR A 105 -0.65 -4.96 -22.95
C TYR A 105 -1.34 -6.04 -22.09
N GLY A 106 -2.42 -6.65 -22.59
CA GLY A 106 -3.23 -7.60 -21.83
C GLY A 106 -3.82 -7.00 -20.56
N PHE A 107 -4.68 -5.97 -20.68
CA PHE A 107 -5.35 -5.34 -19.53
C PHE A 107 -6.15 -6.34 -18.73
N ILE A 108 -6.12 -6.24 -17.40
CA ILE A 108 -6.84 -7.15 -16.53
C ILE A 108 -8.12 -6.45 -16.07
N ALA A 109 -9.26 -7.07 -16.32
CA ALA A 109 -10.55 -6.61 -15.85
C ALA A 109 -11.09 -7.61 -14.82
N GLN A 110 -11.51 -7.09 -13.68
CA GLN A 110 -12.10 -7.87 -12.61
C GLN A 110 -13.41 -7.23 -12.17
N LEU A 111 -14.45 -8.05 -11.99
CA LEU A 111 -15.76 -7.63 -11.50
C LEU A 111 -15.89 -7.93 -10.02
N ASN A 112 -15.67 -6.91 -9.18
CA ASN A 112 -15.83 -7.01 -7.73
C ASN A 112 -17.25 -6.61 -7.31
N GLU A 113 -18.16 -7.58 -7.34
CA GLU A 113 -19.56 -7.38 -6.92
C GLU A 113 -19.64 -6.99 -5.43
N GLY A 114 -20.60 -6.13 -5.08
CA GLY A 114 -20.78 -5.66 -3.70
C GLY A 114 -19.76 -4.62 -3.20
N ARG A 115 -18.60 -4.45 -3.86
CA ARG A 115 -17.61 -3.43 -3.47
C ARG A 115 -18.16 -2.00 -3.52
N HIS A 116 -18.95 -1.68 -4.55
CA HIS A 116 -19.56 -0.36 -4.72
C HIS A 116 -20.59 -0.04 -3.63
N LEU A 117 -21.29 -1.05 -3.10
CA LEU A 117 -22.28 -0.88 -2.03
C LEU A 117 -21.65 -0.58 -0.67
N LYS A 118 -20.40 -1.01 -0.47
CA LYS A 118 -19.68 -0.90 0.82
C LYS A 118 -18.55 0.12 0.81
N LYS A 119 -18.38 0.88 -0.28
CA LYS A 119 -17.33 1.90 -0.38
C LYS A 119 -17.67 3.07 0.54
N ARG A 120 -16.76 3.39 1.46
CA ARG A 120 -16.91 4.57 2.32
C ARG A 120 -16.91 5.85 1.47
N PRO A 121 -17.78 6.83 1.76
CA PRO A 121 -17.73 8.12 1.10
C PRO A 121 -16.43 8.84 1.42
N THR A 122 -15.93 9.63 0.48
CA THR A 122 -14.73 10.45 0.68
C THR A 122 -15.06 11.60 1.64
N GLU A 123 -14.47 11.58 2.83
CA GLU A 123 -14.74 12.58 3.89
C GLU A 123 -13.87 13.85 3.79
N PHE A 124 -13.04 13.96 2.76
CA PHE A 124 -12.15 15.10 2.53
C PHE A 124 -12.48 15.85 1.25
N ARG A 125 -12.03 17.10 1.17
CA ARG A 125 -12.22 17.94 -0.02
C ARG A 125 -11.24 17.50 -1.10
N VAL A 126 -11.66 17.48 -2.36
CA VAL A 126 -10.82 17.07 -3.49
C VAL A 126 -10.20 18.30 -4.17
N ASP A 127 -9.83 19.32 -3.38
CA ASP A 127 -9.22 20.57 -3.82
C ASP A 127 -7.71 20.63 -3.51
N LYS A 128 -7.27 19.93 -2.46
CA LYS A 128 -5.87 19.87 -2.02
C LYS A 128 -5.34 18.45 -1.89
N VAL A 129 -4.13 18.24 -2.41
CA VAL A 129 -3.36 17.01 -2.24
C VAL A 129 -2.89 16.87 -0.79
N LEU A 130 -2.43 17.97 -0.18
CA LEU A 130 -2.02 18.01 1.21
C LEU A 130 -3.13 18.59 2.09
N GLN A 131 -3.58 17.80 3.07
CA GLN A 131 -4.57 18.20 4.06
C GLN A 131 -4.12 17.73 5.45
N PRO A 132 -4.37 18.51 6.52
CA PRO A 132 -4.06 18.09 7.87
C PRO A 132 -4.84 16.82 8.23
N PHE A 133 -4.22 15.97 9.04
CA PHE A 133 -4.91 14.83 9.64
C PHE A 133 -6.11 15.31 10.47
N ASP A 134 -7.20 14.53 10.44
CA ASP A 134 -8.41 14.81 11.21
C ASP A 134 -8.83 13.56 11.98
N GLY A 135 -8.57 13.57 13.30
CA GLY A 135 -8.90 12.46 14.19
C GLY A 135 -10.39 12.17 14.32
N ASN A 136 -11.27 13.10 13.94
CA ASN A 136 -12.71 12.89 13.98
C ASN A 136 -13.19 12.01 12.82
N LYS A 137 -12.57 12.12 11.65
CA LYS A 137 -12.84 11.28 10.47
C LYS A 137 -12.32 9.87 10.62
N PHE A 138 -12.72 8.97 9.73
CA PHE A 138 -12.16 7.62 9.75
C PHE A 138 -10.62 7.64 9.57
N ASN A 139 -9.92 6.87 10.40
CA ASN A 139 -8.48 6.67 10.32
C ASN A 139 -8.11 5.31 10.93
N PHE A 140 -6.92 4.80 10.62
CA PHE A 140 -6.53 3.44 10.97
C PHE A 140 -6.33 3.18 12.47
N THR A 141 -6.21 4.19 13.33
CA THR A 141 -6.21 3.95 14.78
C THR A 141 -7.55 3.39 15.29
N LYS A 142 -8.62 3.55 14.50
CA LYS A 142 -9.99 3.13 14.85
C LYS A 142 -10.33 1.69 14.43
N VAL A 143 -9.46 1.03 13.66
CA VAL A 143 -9.66 -0.39 13.28
C VAL A 143 -9.44 -1.29 14.48
N GLY A 144 -10.04 -2.49 14.46
CA GLY A 144 -9.79 -3.49 15.49
C GLY A 144 -8.41 -4.11 15.34
N GLN A 145 -7.77 -4.45 16.46
CA GLN A 145 -6.46 -5.13 16.46
C GLN A 145 -6.51 -6.48 15.72
N GLU A 146 -7.67 -7.11 15.62
CA GLU A 146 -7.90 -8.31 14.82
C GLU A 146 -7.73 -8.11 13.30
N GLU A 147 -7.86 -6.87 12.81
CA GLU A 147 -7.59 -6.51 11.42
C GLU A 147 -6.08 -6.37 11.15
N VAL A 148 -5.25 -6.25 12.19
CA VAL A 148 -3.80 -6.15 12.07
C VAL A 148 -3.19 -7.54 11.90
N LEU A 149 -2.28 -7.67 10.94
CA LEU A 149 -1.49 -8.88 10.73
C LEU A 149 -0.29 -8.87 11.67
N PHE A 150 0.53 -7.83 11.58
CA PHE A 150 1.75 -7.68 12.37
C PHE A 150 2.27 -6.24 12.35
N GLN A 151 3.14 -5.92 13.31
CA GLN A 151 4.04 -4.77 13.31
C GLN A 151 5.18 -5.04 12.32
N PHE A 152 5.61 -4.02 11.57
CA PHE A 152 6.64 -4.13 10.55
C PHE A 152 7.71 -3.08 10.80
N GLU A 153 8.84 -3.51 11.33
CA GLU A 153 9.90 -2.61 11.82
C GLU A 153 11.27 -3.08 11.39
N ALA A 154 12.24 -2.18 11.40
CA ALA A 154 13.61 -2.56 11.11
C ALA A 154 14.23 -3.30 12.29
N SER A 155 15.01 -4.34 12.00
CA SER A 155 15.78 -5.06 13.01
C SER A 155 16.91 -4.21 13.58
N GLU A 156 17.14 -4.34 14.88
CA GLU A 156 18.27 -3.71 15.59
C GLU A 156 19.59 -4.46 15.36
N ASP A 157 19.55 -5.78 15.17
CA ASP A 157 20.73 -6.64 15.06
C ASP A 157 21.10 -6.98 13.60
N GLY A 158 20.32 -6.48 12.64
CA GLY A 158 20.56 -6.68 11.21
C GLY A 158 20.11 -8.05 10.69
N GLU A 159 19.42 -8.85 11.50
CA GLU A 159 18.85 -10.13 11.08
C GLU A 159 17.32 -10.06 11.01
N VAL A 160 16.74 -10.86 10.11
CA VAL A 160 15.28 -10.98 10.01
C VAL A 160 14.74 -11.77 11.21
N GLN A 161 13.78 -11.20 11.94
CA GLN A 161 13.21 -11.82 13.13
C GLN A 161 11.69 -11.75 13.14
N PHE A 162 11.06 -12.74 13.79
CA PHE A 162 9.62 -12.77 13.99
C PHE A 162 9.27 -13.07 15.44
N PHE A 163 8.49 -12.18 16.04
CA PHE A 163 8.02 -12.30 17.41
C PHE A 163 6.50 -12.43 17.39
N PRO A 164 5.91 -13.59 17.73
CA PRO A 164 4.46 -13.79 17.60
C PRO A 164 3.64 -12.93 18.58
N ASN A 165 4.25 -12.42 19.65
CA ASN A 165 3.60 -11.66 20.70
C ASN A 165 4.51 -10.54 21.23
N ALA A 166 4.80 -9.55 20.38
CA ALA A 166 5.55 -8.37 20.77
C ALA A 166 4.62 -7.30 21.39
N PRO A 167 5.09 -6.53 22.38
CA PRO A 167 4.36 -5.35 22.83
C PRO A 167 4.23 -4.34 21.67
N ILE A 168 3.18 -3.52 21.72
CA ILE A 168 3.04 -2.36 20.83
C ILE A 168 3.88 -1.23 21.42
N ASP A 169 4.93 -0.79 20.72
CA ASP A 169 5.80 0.28 21.19
C ASP A 169 5.19 1.66 20.92
N VAL A 170 4.34 2.11 21.83
CA VAL A 170 3.60 3.37 21.70
C VAL A 170 4.52 4.58 21.52
N GLU A 171 5.70 4.55 22.13
CA GLU A 171 6.66 5.67 22.12
C GLU A 171 7.40 5.78 20.79
N ASN A 172 7.71 4.65 20.15
CA ASN A 172 8.35 4.63 18.83
C ASN A 172 7.37 4.62 17.66
N HIS A 173 6.06 4.69 17.94
CA HIS A 173 4.99 4.77 16.95
C HIS A 173 5.14 3.69 15.85
N PRO A 174 4.70 2.44 16.10
CA PRO A 174 5.04 1.33 15.23
C PRO A 174 4.39 1.49 13.86
N SER A 175 5.03 0.92 12.85
CA SER A 175 4.38 0.71 11.56
C SER A 175 3.70 -0.65 11.55
N VAL A 176 2.53 -0.75 10.91
CA VAL A 176 1.73 -1.98 10.93
C VAL A 176 1.28 -2.39 9.54
N VAL A 177 1.12 -3.69 9.36
CA VAL A 177 0.45 -4.30 8.21
C VAL A 177 -0.92 -4.79 8.65
N ALA A 178 -1.98 -4.33 7.99
CA ALA A 178 -3.36 -4.71 8.30
C ALA A 178 -4.10 -5.18 7.04
N ILE A 179 -5.16 -5.97 7.19
CA ILE A 179 -6.00 -6.32 6.05
C ILE A 179 -6.69 -5.09 5.48
N ASN A 180 -6.90 -5.06 4.17
CA ASN A 180 -7.93 -4.21 3.62
C ASN A 180 -9.27 -4.95 3.68
N VAL A 181 -10.14 -4.59 4.63
CA VAL A 181 -11.48 -5.20 4.79
C VAL A 181 -12.38 -5.05 3.55
N SER A 182 -12.00 -4.21 2.57
CA SER A 182 -12.61 -4.12 1.24
C SER A 182 -11.58 -4.50 0.15
N PRO A 183 -11.16 -5.76 0.08
CA PRO A 183 -10.05 -6.21 -0.73
C PRO A 183 -10.39 -6.01 -2.22
N ILE A 184 -9.37 -5.81 -3.04
CA ILE A 184 -9.53 -5.71 -4.50
C ILE A 184 -8.90 -6.89 -5.20
N GLU A 185 -8.07 -7.65 -4.49
CA GLU A 185 -7.46 -8.88 -4.95
C GLU A 185 -7.04 -9.69 -3.73
N TYR A 186 -6.70 -10.96 -3.94
CA TYR A 186 -6.09 -11.84 -2.96
C TYR A 186 -4.84 -11.20 -2.29
N GLY A 187 -4.75 -11.38 -0.97
CA GLY A 187 -3.68 -10.82 -0.15
C GLY A 187 -3.69 -9.27 -0.08
N HIS A 188 -4.82 -8.61 -0.35
CA HIS A 188 -4.89 -7.15 -0.24
C HIS A 188 -4.75 -6.68 1.22
N VAL A 189 -3.60 -6.07 1.51
CA VAL A 189 -3.21 -5.49 2.79
C VAL A 189 -2.89 -4.00 2.67
N LEU A 190 -2.77 -3.36 3.82
CA LEU A 190 -2.38 -1.97 3.99
C LEU A 190 -1.09 -1.93 4.81
N LEU A 191 -0.07 -1.25 4.31
CA LEU A 191 1.07 -0.82 5.11
C LEU A 191 0.76 0.58 5.65
N ILE A 192 0.78 0.74 6.97
CA ILE A 192 0.44 1.98 7.67
C ILE A 192 1.67 2.42 8.47
N PRO A 193 2.50 3.32 7.92
CA PRO A 193 3.69 3.82 8.59
C PRO A 193 3.32 4.60 9.84
N ARG A 194 4.06 4.35 10.93
CA ARG A 194 3.97 5.07 12.22
C ARG A 194 2.53 5.42 12.62
N ILE A 195 1.70 4.39 12.75
CA ILE A 195 0.23 4.54 12.84
C ILE A 195 -0.23 5.47 13.96
N LEU A 196 0.56 5.58 15.03
CA LEU A 196 0.24 6.40 16.20
C LEU A 196 0.63 7.88 16.05
N GLU A 197 1.50 8.23 15.09
CA GLU A 197 1.79 9.64 14.72
C GLU A 197 0.64 10.27 13.93
N CYS A 198 -0.28 9.46 13.40
CA CYS A 198 -1.41 9.94 12.63
C CYS A 198 -0.99 10.79 11.42
N LEU A 199 0.04 10.35 10.70
CA LEU A 199 0.56 11.05 9.53
C LEU A 199 -0.55 11.23 8.49
N PRO A 200 -0.72 12.43 7.90
CA PRO A 200 -1.66 12.62 6.79
C PRO A 200 -1.22 11.82 5.56
N GLN A 201 -2.10 11.62 4.58
CA GLN A 201 -1.79 10.92 3.32
C GLN A 201 -0.83 11.75 2.45
N ARG A 202 0.45 11.74 2.84
CA ARG A 202 1.56 12.54 2.31
C ARG A 202 2.80 11.64 2.25
N ILE A 203 3.57 11.71 1.17
CA ILE A 203 4.85 11.02 1.08
C ILE A 203 5.94 11.83 1.80
N ASP A 204 6.74 11.12 2.59
CA ASP A 204 8.05 11.49 3.11
C ASP A 204 9.06 10.36 2.83
N HIS A 205 10.35 10.66 2.98
CA HIS A 205 11.44 9.73 2.65
C HIS A 205 11.39 8.44 3.47
N GLU A 206 11.14 8.55 4.79
CA GLU A 206 11.16 7.40 5.69
C GLU A 206 10.03 6.42 5.39
N SER A 207 8.82 6.94 5.19
CA SER A 207 7.63 6.15 4.93
C SER A 207 7.66 5.49 3.56
N PHE A 208 8.24 6.16 2.56
CA PHE A 208 8.41 5.58 1.23
C PHE A 208 9.48 4.48 1.22
N LEU A 209 10.58 4.71 1.93
CA LEU A 209 11.63 3.70 2.11
C LEU A 209 11.09 2.45 2.80
N LEU A 210 10.25 2.61 3.83
CA LEU A 210 9.59 1.49 4.49
C LEU A 210 8.77 0.64 3.50
N ALA A 211 8.06 1.28 2.57
CA ALA A 211 7.33 0.57 1.52
C ALA A 211 8.27 -0.17 0.56
N LEU A 212 9.42 0.40 0.22
CA LEU A 212 10.42 -0.31 -0.58
C LEU A 212 11.03 -1.50 0.16
N TYR A 213 11.32 -1.39 1.46
CA TYR A 213 11.76 -2.53 2.27
C TYR A 213 10.71 -3.63 2.28
N MET A 214 9.43 -3.32 2.46
CA MET A 214 8.36 -4.33 2.38
C MET A 214 8.34 -5.05 1.02
N ALA A 215 8.52 -4.31 -0.08
CA ALA A 215 8.55 -4.89 -1.43
C ALA A 215 9.79 -5.78 -1.66
N ALA A 216 10.95 -5.36 -1.14
CA ALA A 216 12.21 -6.10 -1.24
C ALA A 216 12.18 -7.37 -0.39
N GLU A 217 11.72 -7.27 0.87
CA GLU A 217 11.58 -8.38 1.82
C GLU A 217 10.55 -9.42 1.36
N ALA A 218 9.47 -9.00 0.70
CA ALA A 218 8.52 -9.92 0.08
C ALA A 218 9.17 -10.75 -1.03
N GLY A 219 10.18 -10.21 -1.72
CA GLY A 219 10.95 -10.93 -2.73
C GLY A 219 10.12 -11.46 -3.91
N ASN A 220 8.86 -11.03 -4.06
CA ASN A 220 7.92 -11.56 -5.02
C ASN A 220 7.51 -10.50 -6.05
N PRO A 221 7.82 -10.69 -7.35
CA PRO A 221 7.47 -9.73 -8.39
C PRO A 221 5.96 -9.61 -8.60
N TYR A 222 5.17 -10.56 -8.09
CA TYR A 222 3.72 -10.54 -8.15
C TYR A 222 3.06 -9.76 -7.01
N PHE A 223 3.83 -9.42 -5.96
CA PHE A 223 3.42 -8.52 -4.91
C PHE A 223 3.73 -7.08 -5.32
N ARG A 224 2.70 -6.23 -5.43
CA ARG A 224 2.90 -4.80 -5.74
C ARG A 224 2.39 -3.96 -4.60
N LEU A 225 3.09 -2.87 -4.35
CA LEU A 225 2.63 -1.81 -3.47
C LEU A 225 2.19 -0.62 -4.31
N GLY A 226 1.14 0.06 -3.87
CA GLY A 226 0.58 1.23 -4.51
C GLY A 226 0.34 2.33 -3.49
N TYR A 227 0.58 3.57 -3.91
CA TYR A 227 0.21 4.76 -3.15
C TYR A 227 -0.72 5.63 -3.99
N ASN A 228 -1.75 6.15 -3.33
CA ASN A 228 -2.67 7.11 -3.91
C ASN A 228 -2.58 8.39 -3.08
N SER A 229 -2.29 9.52 -3.73
CA SER A 229 -2.41 10.82 -3.06
C SER A 229 -3.88 11.22 -2.91
N LEU A 230 -4.18 12.19 -2.03
CA LEU A 230 -5.47 12.88 -2.11
C LEU A 230 -5.59 13.54 -3.49
N GLY A 231 -6.79 13.51 -4.08
CA GLY A 231 -7.01 13.93 -5.48
C GLY A 231 -6.71 12.84 -6.53
N ALA A 232 -6.06 11.74 -6.15
CA ALA A 232 -5.75 10.61 -7.03
C ALA A 232 -6.28 9.29 -6.47
N PHE A 233 -7.58 9.25 -6.16
CA PHE A 233 -8.33 8.07 -5.69
C PHE A 233 -8.02 7.55 -4.28
N ALA A 234 -7.22 8.25 -3.47
CA ALA A 234 -7.22 8.01 -2.03
C ALA A 234 -8.63 8.25 -1.46
N THR A 235 -8.96 7.59 -0.35
CA THR A 235 -10.25 7.77 0.35
C THR A 235 -10.11 8.00 1.85
N ILE A 236 -8.89 7.89 2.38
CA ILE A 236 -8.57 8.07 3.81
C ILE A 236 -7.38 9.03 3.89
N ASN A 237 -7.46 10.01 4.80
CA ASN A 237 -6.35 10.93 5.08
C ASN A 237 -5.58 10.47 6.32
N HIS A 238 -4.96 9.30 6.22
CA HIS A 238 -4.00 8.74 7.17
C HIS A 238 -3.05 7.92 6.30
N LEU A 239 -1.74 8.23 6.35
CA LEU A 239 -0.71 7.64 5.50
C LEU A 239 -0.84 6.12 5.43
N HIS A 240 -1.04 5.61 4.22
CA HIS A 240 -1.04 4.19 3.94
C HIS A 240 -0.63 3.91 2.50
N PHE A 241 -0.02 2.74 2.33
CA PHE A 241 0.19 2.07 1.05
C PHE A 241 -0.75 0.89 0.95
N GLN A 242 -1.19 0.56 -0.26
CA GLN A 242 -1.97 -0.64 -0.55
C GLN A 242 -1.06 -1.68 -1.15
N ALA A 243 -1.18 -2.94 -0.77
CA ALA A 243 -0.39 -4.01 -1.36
C ALA A 243 -1.28 -5.22 -1.65
N TYR A 244 -1.05 -5.91 -2.77
CA TYR A 244 -1.77 -7.14 -3.08
C TYR A 244 -1.00 -8.00 -4.08
N TYR A 245 -1.42 -9.26 -4.21
CA TYR A 245 -0.79 -10.24 -5.09
C TYR A 245 -1.61 -10.40 -6.34
N LEU A 246 -0.95 -10.39 -7.50
CA LEU A 246 -1.60 -10.78 -8.74
C LEU A 246 -0.61 -11.56 -9.59
N ALA A 247 -0.88 -12.84 -9.83
CA ALA A 247 0.01 -13.77 -10.53
C ALA A 247 0.08 -13.53 -12.06
N VAL A 248 -0.01 -12.27 -12.48
CA VAL A 248 0.23 -11.79 -13.85
C VAL A 248 0.96 -10.44 -13.80
N ALA A 249 1.81 -10.19 -14.80
CA ALA A 249 2.43 -8.88 -14.98
C ALA A 249 1.37 -7.81 -15.28
N PHE A 250 1.43 -6.67 -14.59
CA PHE A 250 0.55 -5.55 -14.86
C PHE A 250 0.79 -5.00 -16.27
N PRO A 251 -0.25 -4.50 -16.95
CA PRO A 251 -0.12 -3.88 -18.27
C PRO A 251 0.94 -2.79 -18.34
N ILE A 252 1.11 -2.02 -17.26
CA ILE A 252 2.09 -0.95 -17.17
C ILE A 252 3.53 -1.47 -17.11
N GLU A 253 3.76 -2.65 -16.53
CA GLU A 253 5.08 -3.29 -16.44
C GLU A 253 5.59 -3.71 -17.82
N LYS A 254 4.68 -4.00 -18.76
CA LYS A 254 4.98 -4.37 -20.15
C LYS A 254 5.18 -3.16 -21.06
N ALA A 255 4.80 -1.96 -20.62
CA ALA A 255 4.89 -0.77 -21.46
C ALA A 255 6.36 -0.38 -21.68
N PRO A 256 6.74 0.00 -22.91
CA PRO A 256 8.10 0.40 -23.21
C PRO A 256 8.46 1.70 -22.48
N THR A 257 9.73 1.84 -22.13
CA THR A 257 10.27 3.04 -21.50
C THR A 257 11.37 3.66 -22.35
N LYS A 258 11.59 4.97 -22.19
CA LYS A 258 12.72 5.67 -22.79
C LYS A 258 13.49 6.44 -21.73
N LYS A 259 14.73 6.02 -21.48
CA LYS A 259 15.65 6.72 -20.58
C LYS A 259 15.72 8.20 -20.95
N LYS A 260 15.55 9.05 -19.93
CA LYS A 260 15.69 10.50 -20.03
C LYS A 260 17.00 10.97 -19.41
N THR A 261 17.32 10.46 -18.23
CA THR A 261 18.54 10.82 -17.51
C THR A 261 18.94 9.72 -16.53
N SER A 262 20.10 9.88 -15.91
CA SER A 262 20.54 9.17 -14.71
C SER A 262 20.99 10.18 -13.66
N LEU A 263 20.79 9.84 -12.40
CA LEU A 263 21.33 10.56 -11.26
C LEU A 263 22.74 10.05 -10.91
N ASN A 264 23.47 10.80 -10.08
CA ASN A 264 24.85 10.46 -9.72
C ASN A 264 24.94 9.19 -8.85
N ASP A 265 23.87 8.90 -8.12
CA ASP A 265 23.66 7.72 -7.28
C ASP A 265 23.24 6.46 -8.07
N GLY A 266 23.24 6.53 -9.41
CA GLY A 266 22.92 5.39 -10.27
C GLY A 266 21.43 5.22 -10.58
N VAL A 267 20.53 6.04 -10.03
CA VAL A 267 19.10 5.97 -10.37
C VAL A 267 18.87 6.39 -11.83
N ILE A 268 18.12 5.59 -12.57
CA ILE A 268 17.73 5.83 -13.96
C ILE A 268 16.30 6.34 -13.98
N ILE A 269 16.09 7.47 -14.65
CA ILE A 269 14.77 8.07 -14.82
C ILE A 269 14.37 7.95 -16.29
N SER A 270 13.23 7.29 -16.53
CA SER A 270 12.69 7.02 -17.86
C SER A 270 11.27 7.55 -18.02
N GLU A 271 10.92 7.92 -19.26
CA GLU A 271 9.53 8.21 -19.64
C GLU A 271 8.81 6.92 -20.03
N LEU A 272 7.58 6.73 -19.53
CA LEU A 272 6.69 5.67 -19.95
C LEU A 272 6.10 5.97 -21.33
N LEU A 273 6.28 5.05 -22.28
CA LEU A 273 5.84 5.21 -23.67
C LEU A 273 4.66 4.30 -24.01
N LYS A 274 3.84 4.76 -24.95
CA LYS A 274 2.73 3.99 -25.57
C LYS A 274 1.69 3.45 -24.58
N TYR A 275 1.70 3.89 -23.32
CA TYR A 275 0.72 3.54 -22.31
C TYR A 275 -0.40 4.59 -22.24
N PRO A 276 -1.66 4.24 -21.89
CA PRO A 276 -2.77 5.20 -21.87
C PRO A 276 -2.60 6.37 -20.88
N VAL A 277 -1.73 6.20 -19.88
CA VAL A 277 -1.42 7.21 -18.88
C VAL A 277 0.06 7.58 -19.00
N ARG A 278 0.37 8.87 -18.88
CA ARG A 278 1.76 9.35 -18.83
C ARG A 278 2.36 9.02 -17.47
N GLY A 279 3.60 8.56 -17.46
CA GLY A 279 4.31 8.21 -16.24
C GLY A 279 5.80 8.40 -16.36
N VAL A 280 6.43 8.54 -15.21
CA VAL A 280 7.88 8.50 -15.04
C VAL A 280 8.22 7.18 -14.35
N VAL A 281 9.28 6.52 -14.80
CA VAL A 281 9.73 5.23 -14.25
C VAL A 281 11.12 5.44 -13.65
N PHE A 282 11.29 4.98 -12.42
CA PHE A 282 12.54 5.03 -11.65
C PHE A 282 13.02 3.60 -11.41
N GLU A 283 14.28 3.34 -11.75
CA GLU A 283 14.95 2.03 -11.65
C GLU A 283 16.42 2.24 -11.29
N GLY A 284 17.08 1.24 -10.70
CA GLY A 284 18.51 1.31 -10.35
C GLY A 284 18.75 2.01 -9.02
N GLY A 285 19.87 2.74 -8.91
CA GLY A 285 20.42 3.21 -7.64
C GLY A 285 21.54 2.30 -7.14
N ASN A 286 22.49 2.85 -6.39
CA ASN A 286 23.55 2.07 -5.75
C ASN A 286 23.01 1.34 -4.50
N THR A 287 21.99 1.91 -3.88
CA THR A 287 21.26 1.37 -2.72
C THR A 287 19.75 1.52 -2.92
N LEU A 288 18.94 0.77 -2.15
CA LEU A 288 17.49 0.97 -2.13
C LEU A 288 17.11 2.39 -1.68
N GLN A 289 17.92 3.00 -0.81
CA GLN A 289 17.75 4.37 -0.33
C GLN A 289 17.84 5.39 -1.47
N ASP A 290 18.82 5.26 -2.37
CA ASP A 290 18.98 6.17 -3.50
C ASP A 290 17.72 6.21 -4.38
N LEU A 291 17.17 5.02 -4.67
CA LEU A 291 15.94 4.87 -5.42
C LEU A 291 14.73 5.45 -4.65
N SER A 292 14.66 5.19 -3.35
CA SER A 292 13.63 5.74 -2.46
C SER A 292 13.64 7.27 -2.48
N ASP A 293 14.81 7.88 -2.33
CA ASP A 293 14.96 9.32 -2.21
C ASP A 293 14.62 10.03 -3.52
N ALA A 294 15.12 9.51 -4.65
CA ALA A 294 14.78 10.05 -5.96
C ALA A 294 13.28 10.05 -6.26
N VAL A 295 12.57 8.98 -5.87
CA VAL A 295 11.11 8.90 -6.04
C VAL A 295 10.39 9.80 -5.04
N SER A 296 10.85 9.83 -3.78
CA SER A 296 10.28 10.64 -2.72
C SER A 296 10.38 12.13 -3.05
N ASP A 297 11.53 12.60 -3.53
CA ASP A 297 11.72 13.98 -4.00
C ASP A 297 10.73 14.35 -5.11
N ALA A 298 10.51 13.45 -6.07
CA ALA A 298 9.54 13.66 -7.14
C ALA A 298 8.11 13.71 -6.59
N CYS A 299 7.75 12.84 -5.64
CA CYS A 299 6.44 12.84 -4.98
C CYS A 299 6.21 14.10 -4.14
N ILE A 300 7.23 14.54 -3.40
CA ILE A 300 7.23 15.77 -2.60
C ILE A 300 7.04 16.99 -3.50
N CYS A 301 7.77 17.05 -4.62
CA CYS A 301 7.59 18.10 -5.62
C CYS A 301 6.13 18.14 -6.14
N LEU A 302 5.53 16.99 -6.46
CA LEU A 302 4.14 16.94 -6.94
C LEU A 302 3.12 17.38 -5.88
N GLN A 303 3.21 16.86 -4.64
CA GLN A 303 2.27 17.23 -3.58
C GLN A 303 2.39 18.70 -3.16
N ASP A 304 3.60 19.27 -3.13
CA ASP A 304 3.82 20.67 -2.78
C ASP A 304 3.29 21.62 -3.88
N ASN A 305 3.25 21.15 -5.13
CA ASN A 305 2.62 21.85 -6.25
C ASN A 305 1.14 21.51 -6.44
N ASN A 306 0.53 20.81 -5.47
CA ASN A 306 -0.88 20.40 -5.51
C ASN A 306 -1.26 19.55 -6.75
N ILE A 307 -0.32 18.77 -7.27
CA ILE A 307 -0.55 17.84 -8.37
C ILE A 307 -0.81 16.46 -7.75
N ALA A 308 -2.01 15.93 -7.96
CA ALA A 308 -2.34 14.60 -7.45
C ALA A 308 -1.58 13.52 -8.24
N TYR A 309 -1.26 12.39 -7.62
CA TYR A 309 -0.48 11.33 -8.25
C TYR A 309 -0.74 9.95 -7.65
N ASN A 310 -0.39 8.92 -8.43
CA ASN A 310 -0.31 7.55 -7.98
C ASN A 310 1.13 7.05 -8.09
N VAL A 311 1.52 6.15 -7.20
CA VAL A 311 2.78 5.42 -7.28
C VAL A 311 2.47 3.93 -7.35
N LEU A 312 3.20 3.20 -8.19
CA LEU A 312 3.22 1.74 -8.21
C LEU A 312 4.67 1.27 -8.01
N ILE A 313 4.91 0.54 -6.94
CA ILE A 313 6.15 -0.15 -6.64
C ILE A 313 5.99 -1.60 -7.13
N SER A 314 6.90 -2.03 -7.99
CA SER A 314 6.87 -3.34 -8.66
C SER A 314 8.25 -3.98 -8.66
N ASP A 315 8.31 -5.23 -9.11
CA ASP A 315 9.56 -5.98 -9.29
C ASP A 315 10.41 -6.02 -8.00
N CYS A 316 9.77 -6.42 -6.91
CA CYS A 316 10.39 -6.50 -5.58
C CYS A 316 11.01 -5.17 -5.10
N GLY A 317 10.39 -4.03 -5.45
CA GLY A 317 10.89 -2.71 -5.06
C GLY A 317 11.89 -2.08 -6.02
N LYS A 318 12.29 -2.78 -7.10
CA LYS A 318 13.35 -2.32 -8.01
C LYS A 318 12.87 -1.40 -9.12
N ARG A 319 11.54 -1.35 -9.35
CA ARG A 319 10.93 -0.56 -10.42
C ARG A 319 9.72 0.19 -9.90
N ILE A 320 9.77 1.52 -9.98
CA ILE A 320 8.71 2.39 -9.49
C ILE A 320 8.14 3.24 -10.61
N PHE A 321 6.82 3.22 -10.74
CA PHE A 321 6.06 4.08 -11.65
C PHE A 321 5.41 5.22 -10.89
N LEU A 322 5.73 6.45 -11.26
CA LEU A 322 5.09 7.67 -10.77
C LEU A 322 4.15 8.21 -11.85
N LEU A 323 2.88 8.39 -11.48
CA LEU A 323 1.78 8.73 -12.40
C LEU A 323 1.09 10.02 -11.94
N PRO A 324 1.53 11.19 -12.40
CA PRO A 324 0.84 12.45 -12.15
C PRO A 324 -0.57 12.42 -12.77
N GLN A 325 -1.58 12.67 -11.94
CA GLN A 325 -2.97 12.82 -12.34
C GLN A 325 -3.24 14.27 -12.69
N VAL A 326 -3.43 14.55 -13.97
CA VAL A 326 -3.92 15.85 -14.43
C VAL A 326 -5.43 15.78 -14.48
N THR A 327 -6.09 16.26 -13.43
CA THR A 327 -7.51 16.63 -13.50
C THR A 327 -7.61 17.81 -14.46
N LYS A 328 -8.13 17.55 -15.67
CA LYS A 328 -8.57 18.60 -16.58
C LYS A 328 -9.90 19.16 -16.15
#